data_AF-A0A0D8XYC3-F1
#
_entry.id   AF-A0A0D8XYC3-F1
#
_cell.length_a   1.000
_cell.length_b   1.000
_cell.length_c   1.000
_cell.angle_alpha   90.00
_cell.angle_beta   90.00
_cell.angle_gamma   90.00
#
_symmetry.space_group_name_H-M   'P 1'
#
loop_
_entity.id
_entity.type
_entity.pdbx_description
1 polymer ?
#
loop_
_entity_poly.entity_id
_entity_poly.type
_entity_poly.pdbx_seq_one_letter_code
_entity_poly.pdbx_strand_id
1 'polypeptide(L)'
;MFITGVLLEIIETSTFDIYASFHGNLDSSWNRELRNICGEYFQPESGAFRSLGGTRVRNREYPWTLGLIALSQTQLNYSPHEPMQSRQLHVYPELRVKDLRSIPKFTSSFRVVNMTIHSNFDPCNNTGDIALLEISPNMLTEAVPICMPRVDERIPDNLTATGFGLNCEITNYKPIQFIFLIASSFETRTKSSFL
;
A
#
# COMPACT_ATOMS: atom_id res chain seq x y z
N MET A 1 -5.45 -13.71 10.01
CA MET A 1 -5.10 -12.31 10.28
C MET A 1 -4.66 -11.71 8.97
N PHE A 2 -5.53 -10.89 8.38
CA PHE A 2 -5.13 -10.00 7.29
C PHE A 2 -4.70 -8.73 8.01
N ILE A 3 -3.51 -8.22 7.69
CA ILE A 3 -3.17 -6.85 8.02
C ILE A 3 -3.41 -6.10 6.72
N THR A 4 -4.34 -5.15 6.70
CA THR A 4 -4.43 -4.22 5.57
C THR A 4 -3.35 -3.16 5.76
N GLY A 5 -2.51 -2.99 4.75
CA GLY A 5 -1.29 -2.21 4.84
C GLY A 5 -1.54 -0.98 4.04
N VAL A 6 -1.54 0.17 4.69
CA VAL A 6 -1.59 1.44 3.99
C VAL A 6 -0.20 2.03 4.15
N LEU A 7 0.49 2.20 3.02
CA LEU A 7 1.70 3.01 2.99
C LEU A 7 1.21 4.45 3.08
N LEU A 8 1.16 4.95 4.31
CA LEU A 8 0.62 6.25 4.66
C LEU A 8 1.75 7.28 4.59
N GLU A 9 1.53 8.34 3.81
CA GLU A 9 2.21 9.62 3.98
C GLU A 9 1.18 10.65 4.44
N ILE A 10 1.36 11.12 5.68
CA ILE A 10 0.40 11.73 6.60
C ILE A 10 -0.20 13.09 6.13
N ILE A 11 -1.51 13.32 6.42
CA ILE A 11 -2.24 14.60 6.24
C ILE A 11 -2.35 15.38 7.58
N GLU A 12 -2.54 16.70 7.51
CA GLU A 12 -2.81 17.62 8.64
C GLU A 12 -4.20 17.41 9.28
N THR A 13 -4.28 17.59 10.60
CA THR A 13 -5.38 17.13 11.46
C THR A 13 -6.68 17.94 11.43
N SER A 14 -7.79 17.22 11.62
CA SER A 14 -8.95 17.65 12.42
C SER A 14 -9.04 16.78 13.69
N THR A 15 -9.76 17.22 14.73
CA THR A 15 -9.74 16.62 16.09
C THR A 15 -10.42 15.23 16.23
N PHE A 16 -10.85 14.61 15.13
CA PHE A 16 -11.41 13.25 15.09
C PHE A 16 -10.60 12.29 14.22
N ASP A 17 -9.35 12.62 13.95
CA ASP A 17 -8.54 11.87 13.00
C ASP A 17 -8.07 10.53 13.57
N ILE A 18 -8.54 9.42 13.00
CA ILE A 18 -8.09 8.05 13.32
C ILE A 18 -6.59 7.91 12.99
N TYR A 19 -6.07 8.75 12.08
CA TYR A 19 -4.65 8.83 11.76
C TYR A 19 -3.83 9.67 12.75
N ALA A 20 -4.48 10.23 13.80
CA ALA A 20 -3.80 11.00 14.83
C ALA A 20 -2.67 10.22 15.51
N SER A 21 -2.88 8.91 15.68
CA SER A 21 -1.91 7.98 16.27
C SER A 21 -0.66 7.78 15.42
N PHE A 22 -0.69 8.14 14.13
CA PHE A 22 0.40 7.96 13.19
C PHE A 22 1.16 9.25 12.87
N HIS A 23 0.87 10.39 13.51
CA HIS A 23 1.65 11.61 13.32
C HIS A 23 3.05 11.49 13.93
N GLY A 24 3.96 10.85 13.19
CA GLY A 24 5.39 10.89 13.44
C GLY A 24 6.03 12.00 12.60
N ASN A 25 6.56 13.02 13.27
CA ASN A 25 7.80 13.77 13.03
C ASN A 25 8.41 13.84 11.60
N LEU A 26 7.61 13.86 10.53
CA LEU A 26 8.09 14.18 9.20
C LEU A 26 8.48 15.66 9.19
N ASP A 27 9.70 15.93 8.74
CA ASP A 27 10.13 17.31 8.54
C ASP A 27 9.16 18.00 7.58
N SER A 28 8.77 19.23 7.93
CA SER A 28 7.88 20.09 7.17
C SER A 28 8.26 20.23 5.69
N SER A 29 9.54 20.02 5.34
CA SER A 29 10.02 20.00 3.96
C SER A 29 9.43 18.84 3.14
N TRP A 30 9.40 17.62 3.69
CA TRP A 30 8.86 16.43 3.03
C TRP A 30 7.37 16.57 2.75
N ASN A 31 6.60 17.11 3.70
CA ASN A 31 5.16 17.33 3.50
C ASN A 31 4.84 18.20 2.28
N ARG A 32 5.74 19.13 1.91
CA ARG A 32 5.54 19.97 0.72
C ARG A 32 5.88 19.24 -0.57
N GLU A 33 6.93 18.44 -0.57
CA GLU A 33 7.37 17.69 -1.75
C GLU A 33 6.40 16.56 -2.09
N LEU A 34 5.96 15.80 -1.08
CA LEU A 34 5.05 14.66 -1.22
C LEU A 34 3.69 15.05 -1.82
N ARG A 35 3.17 16.21 -1.41
CA ARG A 35 1.94 16.79 -1.99
C ARG A 35 2.03 17.06 -3.49
N ASN A 36 3.25 17.22 -4.02
CA ASN A 36 3.45 17.51 -5.44
C ASN A 36 3.76 16.27 -6.27
N ILE A 37 4.14 15.13 -5.67
CA ILE A 37 4.57 13.93 -6.40
C ILE A 37 3.56 12.77 -6.33
N CYS A 38 2.60 12.81 -5.40
CA CYS A 38 1.62 11.74 -5.28
C CYS A 38 0.65 11.74 -6.48
N GLY A 39 0.24 10.55 -6.94
CA GLY A 39 -0.84 10.41 -7.93
C GLY A 39 -0.55 10.89 -9.36
N GLU A 40 0.63 11.44 -9.68
CA GLU A 40 0.96 11.97 -11.02
C GLU A 40 0.87 10.93 -12.16
N TYR A 41 0.96 9.64 -11.83
CA TYR A 41 1.02 8.56 -12.82
C TYR A 41 -0.33 7.97 -13.24
N PHE A 42 -1.46 8.43 -12.67
CA PHE A 42 -2.76 7.83 -12.93
C PHE A 42 -3.62 8.61 -13.93
N GLN A 43 -3.45 8.30 -15.21
CA GLN A 43 -4.46 8.60 -16.23
C GLN A 43 -4.66 7.37 -17.11
N PRO A 44 -5.59 6.47 -16.77
CA PRO A 44 -6.03 5.48 -17.75
C PRO A 44 -6.68 6.24 -18.90
N GLU A 45 -6.11 6.12 -20.10
CA GLU A 45 -6.78 6.48 -21.35
C GLU A 45 -8.14 5.78 -21.35
N SER A 46 -9.21 6.56 -21.26
CA SER A 46 -10.63 6.16 -21.23
C SER A 46 -10.88 4.69 -21.59
N GLY A 47 -10.71 3.81 -20.60
CA GLY A 47 -10.86 2.37 -20.74
C GLY A 47 -12.17 1.94 -20.10
N ALA A 48 -12.99 1.20 -20.84
CA ALA A 48 -14.26 0.68 -20.33
C ALA A 48 -14.02 -0.24 -19.13
N PHE A 49 -14.59 0.13 -17.98
CA PHE A 49 -14.58 -0.71 -16.77
C PHE A 49 -15.26 -2.06 -17.07
N ARG A 50 -14.57 -3.16 -16.79
CA ARG A 50 -15.19 -4.48 -16.65
C ARG A 50 -14.64 -5.16 -15.42
N SER A 51 -15.53 -5.64 -14.55
CA SER A 51 -15.20 -6.57 -13.48
C SER A 51 -16.20 -7.73 -13.44
N LEU A 52 -15.75 -8.84 -14.02
CA LEU A 52 -15.85 -10.20 -13.48
C LEU A 52 -14.58 -10.90 -13.98
N GLY A 53 -13.52 -10.87 -13.16
CA GLY A 53 -12.16 -11.32 -13.50
C GLY A 53 -11.13 -10.18 -13.40
N GLY A 54 -9.94 -10.48 -12.86
CA GLY A 54 -8.83 -9.51 -12.81
C GLY A 54 -8.15 -9.37 -14.18
N THR A 55 -7.65 -8.17 -14.48
CA THR A 55 -6.83 -7.93 -15.68
C THR A 55 -5.36 -7.85 -15.30
N ARG A 56 -4.48 -8.23 -16.24
CA ARG A 56 -3.04 -8.02 -16.07
C ARG A 56 -2.74 -6.54 -16.21
N VAL A 57 -2.25 -5.96 -15.13
CA VAL A 57 -1.73 -4.60 -15.05
C VAL A 57 -0.61 -4.37 -16.06
N ARG A 58 -0.61 -3.23 -16.76
CA ARG A 58 0.49 -2.80 -17.64
C ARG A 58 1.67 -2.33 -16.78
N ASN A 59 2.89 -2.43 -17.32
CA ASN A 59 4.08 -1.96 -16.59
C ASN A 59 3.88 -0.49 -16.18
N ARG A 60 4.04 -0.19 -14.88
CA ARG A 60 3.92 1.18 -14.30
C ARG A 60 2.52 1.79 -14.35
N GLU A 61 1.47 1.00 -14.52
CA GLU A 61 0.10 1.52 -14.44
C GLU A 61 -0.28 1.90 -13.00
N TYR A 62 0.25 1.16 -12.00
CA TYR A 62 0.03 1.42 -10.58
C TYR A 62 1.36 1.42 -9.80
N PRO A 63 2.22 2.44 -9.98
CA PRO A 63 3.59 2.45 -9.44
C PRO A 63 3.69 2.51 -7.91
N TRP A 64 2.57 2.72 -7.21
CA TRP A 64 2.46 2.58 -5.75
C TRP A 64 2.24 1.13 -5.29
N THR A 65 2.07 0.17 -6.21
CA THR A 65 1.86 -1.24 -5.88
C THR A 65 3.16 -1.85 -5.36
N LEU A 66 3.12 -2.33 -4.12
CA LEU A 66 4.24 -2.98 -3.45
C LEU A 66 3.88 -4.42 -3.11
N GLY A 67 4.83 -5.33 -3.32
CA GLY A 67 4.77 -6.69 -2.81
C GLY A 67 5.45 -6.79 -1.45
N LEU A 68 4.77 -7.39 -0.48
CA LEU A 68 5.36 -7.67 0.83
C LEU A 68 5.58 -9.16 1.02
N ILE A 69 6.76 -9.52 1.53
CA ILE A 69 7.11 -10.90 1.84
C ILE A 69 7.65 -10.96 3.26
N ALA A 70 7.07 -11.88 4.03
CA ALA A 70 7.57 -12.28 5.33
C ALA A 70 8.60 -13.41 5.17
N LEU A 71 9.84 -13.18 5.59
CA LEU A 71 10.83 -14.25 5.73
C LEU A 71 10.57 -14.98 7.05
N SER A 72 9.61 -15.91 7.03
CA SER A 72 9.42 -16.84 8.14
C SER A 72 10.60 -17.83 8.18
N GLN A 73 11.52 -17.65 9.13
CA GLN A 73 12.41 -18.73 9.52
C GLN A 73 11.60 -19.74 10.33
N THR A 74 11.35 -20.91 9.74
CA THR A 74 10.76 -22.11 10.39
C THR A 74 9.40 -21.90 11.07
N GLN A 75 8.34 -22.29 10.35
CA GLN A 75 6.90 -22.21 10.66
C GLN A 75 6.39 -22.75 12.01
N LEU A 76 7.20 -23.22 12.95
CA LEU A 76 6.67 -24.11 13.99
C LEU A 76 5.96 -23.41 15.17
N ASN A 77 6.17 -22.11 15.43
CA ASN A 77 5.61 -21.43 16.61
C ASN A 77 5.03 -20.03 16.33
N TYR A 78 4.34 -19.81 15.20
CA TYR A 78 3.65 -18.54 14.99
C TYR A 78 2.34 -18.50 15.81
N SER A 79 2.29 -17.66 16.85
CA SER A 79 1.04 -17.34 17.53
C SER A 79 0.21 -16.42 16.64
N PRO A 80 -1.04 -16.77 16.30
CA PRO A 80 -1.91 -15.91 15.48
C PRO A 80 -2.23 -14.56 16.15
N HIS A 81 -1.87 -14.39 17.43
CA HIS A 81 -2.10 -13.18 18.21
C HIS A 81 -0.84 -12.32 18.37
N GLU A 82 0.34 -12.82 17.96
CA GLU A 82 1.55 -12.02 18.01
C GLU A 82 1.77 -11.28 16.69
N PRO A 83 1.97 -9.96 16.75
CA PRO A 83 2.31 -9.19 15.56
C PRO A 83 3.67 -9.64 15.03
N MET A 84 3.75 -9.77 13.71
CA MET A 84 5.00 -10.10 13.04
C MET A 84 6.06 -9.00 13.27
N GLN A 85 7.33 -9.37 13.39
CA GLN A 85 8.39 -8.39 13.57
C GLN A 85 8.73 -7.68 12.25
N SER A 86 8.92 -6.36 12.29
CA SER A 86 9.28 -5.55 11.11
C SER A 86 10.52 -6.08 10.37
N ARG A 87 11.53 -6.57 11.10
CA ARG A 87 12.78 -7.09 10.52
C ARG A 87 12.62 -8.32 9.63
N GLN A 88 11.48 -9.01 9.72
CA GLN A 88 11.17 -10.18 8.90
C GLN A 88 10.49 -9.78 7.58
N LEU A 89 10.15 -8.52 7.40
CA LEU A 89 9.43 -8.00 6.25
C LEU A 89 10.35 -7.43 5.18
N HIS A 90 10.09 -7.84 3.95
CA HIS A 90 10.77 -7.37 2.74
C HIS A 90 9.75 -6.79 1.77
N VAL A 91 10.07 -5.61 1.25
CA VAL A 91 9.23 -4.87 0.31
C VAL A 91 9.85 -4.92 -1.09
N TYR A 92 9.02 -5.16 -2.10
CA TYR A 92 9.40 -5.22 -3.50
C TYR A 92 8.47 -4.32 -4.33
N PRO A 93 8.98 -3.25 -4.98
CA PRO A 93 8.23 -2.53 -6.00
C PRO A 93 7.83 -3.42 -7.17
N GLU A 94 6.72 -3.09 -7.83
CA GLU A 94 6.29 -3.73 -9.08
C GLU A 94 7.40 -3.75 -10.15
N LEU A 95 8.22 -2.71 -10.22
CA LEU A 95 9.35 -2.62 -11.16
C LEU A 95 10.37 -3.76 -11.01
N ARG A 96 10.50 -4.33 -9.80
CA ARG A 96 11.44 -5.41 -9.51
C ARG A 96 10.80 -6.78 -9.61
N VAL A 97 9.51 -6.90 -9.27
CA VAL A 97 8.85 -8.21 -9.16
C VAL A 97 7.47 -8.18 -9.80
N LYS A 98 7.29 -9.04 -10.81
CA LYS A 98 5.98 -9.27 -11.48
C LYS A 98 5.18 -10.41 -10.89
N ASP A 99 5.86 -11.38 -10.26
CA ASP A 99 5.23 -12.52 -9.58
C ASP A 99 5.98 -12.77 -8.26
N LEU A 100 5.31 -12.54 -7.13
CA LEU A 100 5.89 -12.76 -5.80
C LEU A 100 6.20 -14.24 -5.51
N ARG A 101 5.67 -15.18 -6.32
CA ARG A 101 5.96 -16.62 -6.21
C ARG A 101 7.30 -17.00 -6.84
N SER A 102 7.81 -16.16 -7.75
CA SER A 102 9.03 -16.43 -8.50
C SER A 102 9.90 -15.18 -8.55
N ILE A 103 10.39 -14.77 -7.37
CA ILE A 103 11.34 -13.67 -7.28
C ILE A 103 12.69 -14.14 -7.82
N PRO A 104 13.25 -13.47 -8.84
CA PRO A 104 14.55 -13.82 -9.36
C PRO A 104 15.61 -13.80 -8.24
N LYS A 105 16.54 -14.74 -8.31
CA LYS A 105 17.71 -14.74 -7.41
C LYS A 105 18.41 -13.39 -7.52
N PHE A 106 18.85 -12.85 -6.38
CA PHE A 106 19.52 -11.55 -6.28
C PHE A 106 18.65 -10.31 -6.53
N THR A 107 17.32 -10.45 -6.60
CA THR A 107 16.43 -9.29 -6.59
C THR A 107 16.61 -8.55 -5.26
N SER A 108 17.02 -7.29 -5.31
CA SER A 108 17.13 -6.45 -4.13
C SER A 108 15.73 -6.17 -3.56
N SER A 109 15.63 -6.16 -2.24
CA SER A 109 14.43 -5.75 -1.49
C SER A 109 14.72 -4.51 -0.67
N PHE A 110 13.65 -3.83 -0.28
CA PHE A 110 13.70 -2.81 0.77
C PHE A 110 13.32 -3.45 2.10
N ARG A 111 13.91 -2.94 3.18
CA ARG A 111 13.69 -3.47 4.53
C ARG A 111 12.68 -2.61 5.26
N VAL A 112 11.79 -3.24 6.00
CA VAL A 112 10.95 -2.53 6.96
C VAL A 112 11.76 -2.31 8.24
N VAL A 113 12.04 -1.05 8.58
CA VAL A 113 12.81 -0.69 9.78
C VAL A 113 11.92 -0.57 11.00
N ASN A 114 10.68 -0.13 10.81
CA ASN A 114 9.70 0.04 11.87
C ASN A 114 8.30 -0.33 11.38
N MET A 115 7.46 -0.77 12.30
CA MET A 115 6.05 -1.06 12.04
C MET A 115 5.21 -0.54 13.20
N THR A 116 4.23 0.29 12.89
CA THR A 116 3.29 0.83 13.87
C THR A 116 1.90 0.32 13.55
N ILE A 117 1.34 -0.49 14.45
CA ILE A 117 -0.01 -1.04 14.32
C ILE A 117 -0.98 -0.04 14.94
N HIS A 118 -2.15 0.13 14.33
CA HIS A 118 -3.20 0.99 14.88
C HIS A 118 -3.58 0.60 16.30
N SER A 119 -3.75 1.59 17.19
CA SER A 119 -4.01 1.34 18.62
C SER A 119 -5.30 0.57 18.90
N ASN A 120 -6.27 0.66 17.99
CA ASN A 120 -7.57 -0.02 18.10
C ASN A 120 -7.65 -1.29 17.25
N PHE A 121 -6.50 -1.85 16.85
CA PHE A 121 -6.46 -3.12 16.12
C PHE A 121 -7.04 -4.25 16.97
N ASP A 122 -8.08 -4.90 16.47
CA ASP A 122 -8.68 -6.09 17.08
C ASP A 122 -8.79 -7.21 16.04
N PRO A 123 -8.01 -8.29 16.18
CA PRO A 123 -8.02 -9.40 15.21
C PRO A 123 -9.33 -10.21 15.22
N CYS A 124 -10.16 -10.09 16.26
CA CYS A 124 -11.44 -10.80 16.35
C CYS A 124 -12.56 -10.06 15.60
N ASN A 125 -12.51 -8.72 15.62
CA ASN A 125 -13.54 -7.86 15.03
C ASN A 125 -13.11 -7.17 13.74
N ASN A 126 -11.85 -7.34 13.33
CA ASN A 126 -11.21 -6.63 12.21
C ASN A 126 -11.29 -5.10 12.35
N THR A 127 -11.41 -4.56 13.57
CA THR A 127 -11.39 -3.11 13.79
C THR A 127 -9.96 -2.62 13.73
N GLY A 128 -9.74 -1.42 13.20
CA GLY A 128 -8.40 -0.83 13.13
C GLY A 128 -7.40 -1.69 12.38
N ASP A 129 -7.83 -2.45 11.37
CA ASP A 129 -6.98 -3.28 10.53
C ASP A 129 -6.11 -2.42 9.60
N ILE A 130 -5.15 -1.71 10.20
CA ILE A 130 -4.21 -0.83 9.51
C ILE A 130 -2.88 -0.79 10.27
N ALA A 131 -1.79 -0.84 9.52
CA ALA A 131 -0.44 -0.65 10.05
C ALA A 131 0.39 0.23 9.11
N LEU A 132 1.26 1.05 9.70
CA LEU A 132 2.25 1.86 9.01
C LEU A 132 3.59 1.13 8.98
N LEU A 133 4.23 1.11 7.81
CA LEU A 133 5.55 0.52 7.61
C LEU A 133 6.55 1.62 7.27
N GLU A 134 7.62 1.72 8.06
CA GLU A 134 8.75 2.59 7.74
C GLU A 134 9.77 1.78 6.95
N ILE A 135 10.16 2.27 5.76
CA ILE A 135 10.97 1.52 4.82
C ILE A 135 12.32 2.22 4.60
N SER A 136 13.39 1.42 4.58
CA SER A 136 14.75 1.91 4.29
C SER A 136 15.49 0.98 3.32
N PRO A 137 16.27 1.53 2.36
CA PRO A 137 16.38 2.95 2.04
C PRO A 137 15.10 3.52 1.41
N ASN A 138 15.08 4.83 1.14
CA ASN A 138 13.97 5.51 0.47
C ASN A 138 13.70 4.85 -0.92
N MET A 139 12.41 4.64 -1.23
CA MET A 139 11.92 3.94 -2.43
C MET A 139 11.43 4.86 -3.56
N LEU A 140 11.48 6.18 -3.41
CA LEU A 140 10.89 7.16 -4.34
C LEU A 140 11.51 7.12 -5.76
N THR A 141 12.67 6.49 -5.92
CA THR A 141 13.27 6.26 -7.25
C THR A 141 12.63 5.10 -8.02
N GLU A 142 11.84 4.26 -7.35
CA GLU A 142 11.31 3.00 -7.88
C GLU A 142 9.82 2.78 -7.64
N ALA A 143 9.23 3.55 -6.74
CA ALA A 143 7.81 3.58 -6.46
C ALA A 143 7.37 5.05 -6.37
N VAL A 144 6.11 5.30 -6.71
CA VAL A 144 5.50 6.63 -6.59
C VAL A 144 4.50 6.56 -5.43
N PRO A 145 4.51 7.53 -4.50
CA PRO A 145 3.55 7.54 -3.42
C PRO A 145 2.15 7.79 -3.98
N ILE A 146 1.16 7.27 -3.27
CA ILE A 146 -0.23 7.50 -3.59
C ILE A 146 -0.81 8.58 -2.69
N CYS A 147 -1.67 9.43 -3.25
CA CYS A 147 -2.33 10.47 -2.48
C CYS A 147 -3.34 9.84 -1.52
N MET A 148 -3.40 10.38 -0.31
CA MET A 148 -4.42 10.00 0.66
C MET A 148 -5.62 10.95 0.57
N PRO A 149 -6.84 10.45 0.79
CA PRO A 149 -8.02 11.29 0.85
C PRO A 149 -8.01 12.14 2.13
N ARG A 150 -8.75 13.24 2.13
CA ARG A 150 -9.01 13.99 3.37
C ARG A 150 -9.91 13.17 4.30
N VAL A 151 -9.84 13.46 5.61
CA VAL A 151 -10.60 12.74 6.65
C VAL A 151 -12.12 12.77 6.38
N ASP A 152 -12.61 13.86 5.82
CA ASP A 152 -14.02 14.12 5.49
C ASP A 152 -14.33 13.96 3.99
N GLU A 153 -13.35 13.51 3.20
CA GLU A 153 -13.53 13.33 1.76
C GLU A 153 -14.46 12.15 1.47
N ARG A 154 -15.45 12.38 0.61
CA ARG A 154 -16.34 11.31 0.16
C ARG A 154 -15.60 10.42 -0.82
N ILE A 155 -15.51 9.14 -0.47
CA ILE A 155 -14.97 8.10 -1.32
C ILE A 155 -15.91 7.86 -2.53
N PRO A 156 -15.40 7.87 -3.77
CA PRO A 156 -16.18 7.53 -4.96
C PRO A 156 -16.72 6.09 -4.90
N ASP A 157 -17.85 5.86 -5.56
CA ASP A 157 -18.48 4.53 -5.59
C ASP A 157 -17.69 3.53 -6.45
N ASN A 158 -16.92 4.03 -7.44
CA ASN A 158 -16.11 3.23 -8.33
C ASN A 158 -14.64 3.27 -7.90
N LEU A 159 -14.11 2.10 -7.57
CA LEU A 159 -12.76 1.93 -7.04
C LEU A 159 -11.96 0.96 -7.90
N THR A 160 -10.64 1.17 -7.96
CA THR A 160 -9.72 0.23 -8.59
C THR A 160 -8.82 -0.39 -7.53
N ALA A 161 -8.72 -1.71 -7.54
CA ALA A 161 -7.80 -2.45 -6.68
C ALA A 161 -6.72 -3.10 -7.53
N THR A 162 -5.48 -3.01 -7.08
CA THR A 162 -4.31 -3.62 -7.70
C THR A 162 -3.59 -4.48 -6.66
N GLY A 163 -2.96 -5.57 -7.11
CA GLY A 163 -2.25 -6.48 -6.23
C GLY A 163 -1.77 -7.73 -6.95
N PHE A 164 -1.08 -8.59 -6.20
CA PHE A 164 -0.47 -9.81 -6.74
C PHE A 164 -1.38 -11.05 -6.66
N GLY A 165 -2.61 -10.89 -6.17
CA GLY A 165 -3.66 -11.92 -6.11
C GLY A 165 -3.42 -13.02 -5.07
N LEU A 166 -4.47 -13.49 -4.38
CA LEU A 166 -4.30 -14.48 -3.32
C LEU A 166 -3.74 -15.80 -3.86
N ASN A 167 -2.71 -16.33 -3.18
CA ASN A 167 -2.21 -17.67 -3.45
C ASN A 167 -2.63 -18.61 -2.31
N CYS A 168 -3.74 -19.33 -2.52
CA CYS A 168 -4.23 -20.33 -1.57
C CYS A 168 -3.47 -21.67 -1.65
N GLU A 169 -2.60 -21.87 -2.64
CA GLU A 169 -1.94 -23.16 -2.91
C GLU A 169 -0.61 -23.35 -2.17
N ILE A 170 -0.04 -22.29 -1.57
CA ILE A 170 1.20 -22.43 -0.80
C ILE A 170 0.86 -22.83 0.63
N THR A 171 0.87 -24.13 0.88
CA THR A 171 0.63 -24.70 2.22
C THR A 171 1.75 -24.36 3.23
N ASN A 172 2.95 -24.00 2.76
CA ASN A 172 4.15 -23.78 3.59
C ASN A 172 4.60 -22.31 3.73
N TYR A 173 3.91 -21.37 3.10
CA TYR A 173 4.13 -19.94 3.26
C TYR A 173 2.76 -19.29 3.14
N LYS A 174 2.33 -18.54 4.16
CA LYS A 174 1.20 -17.63 4.02
C LYS A 174 1.77 -16.32 3.50
N PRO A 175 1.75 -16.03 2.18
CA PRO A 175 2.06 -14.69 1.73
C PRO A 175 1.03 -13.77 2.39
N ILE A 176 1.52 -12.84 3.22
CA ILE A 176 0.67 -11.78 3.73
C ILE A 176 0.54 -10.79 2.58
N GLN A 177 -0.61 -10.83 1.91
CA GLN A 177 -0.93 -9.84 0.91
C GLN A 177 -1.64 -8.68 1.57
N PHE A 178 -1.06 -7.51 1.36
CA PHE A 178 -1.65 -6.24 1.68
C PHE A 178 -2.34 -5.79 0.40
N ILE A 179 -3.65 -5.62 0.48
CA ILE A 179 -4.38 -4.97 -0.60
C ILE A 179 -4.30 -3.48 -0.29
N PHE A 180 -3.53 -2.75 -1.09
CA PHE A 180 -3.61 -1.29 -1.09
C PHE A 180 -4.89 -0.92 -1.84
N LEU A 181 -6.01 -0.80 -1.11
CA LEU A 181 -7.25 -0.29 -1.65
C LEU A 181 -7.18 1.22 -1.66
N ILE A 182 -7.20 1.84 -2.85
CA ILE A 182 -7.36 3.28 -2.94
C ILE A 182 -8.48 3.64 -3.87
N ALA A 183 -9.28 4.57 -3.36
CA ALA A 183 -10.27 5.29 -4.08
C ALA A 183 -9.65 6.46 -4.81
N SER A 184 -9.36 6.29 -6.09
CA SER A 184 -9.15 7.43 -6.96
C SER A 184 -10.50 8.00 -7.35
N SER A 185 -10.87 9.15 -6.78
CA SER A 185 -11.96 9.97 -7.29
C SER A 185 -11.59 10.44 -8.69
N PHE A 186 -12.25 9.87 -9.70
CA PHE A 186 -12.20 10.40 -11.06
C PHE A 186 -13.06 11.66 -11.13
N GLU A 187 -12.49 12.81 -10.75
CA GLU A 187 -13.00 14.06 -11.25
C GLU A 187 -12.26 14.34 -12.55
N THR A 188 -12.91 14.06 -13.68
CA THR A 188 -12.42 14.45 -15.00
C THR A 188 -12.37 15.97 -15.04
N ARG A 189 -11.24 16.56 -14.62
CA ARG A 189 -10.90 17.94 -14.94
C ARG A 189 -10.72 18.02 -16.44
N THR A 190 -11.82 18.22 -17.14
CA THR A 190 -11.85 18.75 -18.49
C THR A 190 -11.16 20.11 -18.38
N LYS A 191 -9.88 20.17 -18.76
CA LYS A 191 -9.23 21.43 -19.05
C LYS A 191 -10.04 22.06 -20.19
N SER A 192 -10.95 22.98 -19.86
CA SER A 192 -11.53 23.85 -20.86
C SER A 192 -10.40 24.72 -21.39
N SER A 193 -9.82 24.32 -22.51
CA SER A 193 -9.05 25.22 -23.37
C SER A 193 -9.99 26.35 -23.78
N PHE A 194 -9.89 27.48 -23.09
CA PHE A 194 -10.38 28.75 -23.62
C PHE A 194 -9.49 29.05 -24.85
N LEU A 195 -10.10 28.94 -26.03
CA LEU A 195 -9.64 29.63 -27.24
C LEU A 195 -10.12 31.08 -27.18
#